data_AF-A0A7S2QAN6-F1
#
_entry.id   AF-A0A7S2QAN6-F1
#
_cell.length_a   1.000
_cell.length_b   1.000
_cell.length_c   1.000
_cell.angle_alpha   90.00
_cell.angle_beta   90.00
_cell.angle_gamma   90.00
#
_symmetry.space_group_name_H-M   'P 1'
#
loop_
_entity.id
_entity.type
_entity.pdbx_description
1 polymer ?
#
loop_
_entity_poly.entity_id
_entity_poly.type
_entity_poly.pdbx_seq_one_letter_code
_entity_poly.pdbx_strand_id
1 'polypeptide(L)'
;VSILGAKGLPSDSYVSLAAHSQRIIRRSDSNKPFHFGSSVHEPGVLKLEVLASLGCARVIWRQAEGKYTLKLPGDMEVTLGLADALATGTPGEADAATSAPAARKTAQCLAHHRYLDEHKLTEYLQAMVKALLEEKPAEPYRWMVDQLLSWSGGGGGAPGGGAPGG
;
A
#
# COMPACT_ATOMS: atom_id res chain seq x y z
N VAL A 1 0.01 -12.25 25.51
CA VAL A 1 -1.39 -12.74 25.36
C VAL A 1 -1.54 -13.38 23.98
N SER A 2 -2.13 -14.58 23.89
CA SER A 2 -2.32 -15.31 22.62
C SER A 2 -3.78 -15.74 22.48
N ILE A 3 -4.28 -15.79 21.24
CA ILE A 3 -5.62 -16.32 20.96
C ILE A 3 -5.49 -17.84 20.83
N LEU A 4 -6.10 -18.59 21.75
CA LEU A 4 -6.03 -20.05 21.76
C LEU A 4 -7.13 -20.70 20.90
N GLY A 5 -8.20 -19.97 20.61
CA GLY A 5 -9.29 -20.42 19.76
C GLY A 5 -10.24 -19.28 19.44
N ALA A 6 -10.90 -19.38 18.29
CA ALA A 6 -11.90 -18.44 17.84
C ALA A 6 -12.99 -19.20 17.06
N LYS A 7 -14.25 -18.86 17.32
CA LYS A 7 -15.40 -19.43 16.61
C LYS A 7 -16.25 -18.29 16.07
N GLY A 8 -16.54 -18.30 14.77
CA GLY A 8 -17.40 -17.30 14.13
C GLY A 8 -16.73 -15.94 13.88
N LEU A 9 -15.40 -15.82 14.00
CA LEU A 9 -14.71 -14.60 13.57
C LEU A 9 -14.70 -14.50 12.03
N PRO A 10 -15.02 -13.33 11.45
CA PRO A 10 -14.84 -13.11 10.02
C PRO A 10 -13.38 -13.29 9.62
N SER A 11 -13.14 -13.90 8.46
CA SER A 11 -11.80 -14.23 7.95
C SER A 11 -10.93 -13.02 7.61
N ASP A 12 -11.55 -11.86 7.41
CA ASP A 12 -10.91 -10.58 7.08
C ASP A 12 -10.96 -9.55 8.24
N SER A 13 -11.36 -10.00 9.44
CA SER A 13 -11.43 -9.14 10.61
C SER A 13 -10.06 -8.85 11.22
N TYR A 14 -9.99 -7.74 11.94
CA TYR A 14 -8.88 -7.40 12.82
C TYR A 14 -9.31 -7.60 14.27
N VAL A 15 -8.40 -8.10 15.09
CA VAL A 15 -8.57 -8.17 16.54
C VAL A 15 -7.75 -7.05 17.16
N SER A 16 -8.43 -6.17 17.89
CA SER A 16 -7.84 -5.12 18.71
C SER A 16 -7.88 -5.57 20.16
N LEU A 17 -6.72 -5.88 20.75
CA LEU A 17 -6.59 -6.11 22.18
C LEU A 17 -5.97 -4.90 22.86
N ALA A 18 -6.60 -4.44 23.93
CA ALA A 18 -6.07 -3.40 24.80
C ALA A 18 -5.90 -3.93 26.22
N ALA A 19 -4.73 -3.67 26.80
CA ALA A 19 -4.41 -3.92 28.19
C ALA A 19 -3.74 -2.66 28.75
N HIS A 20 -4.23 -2.14 29.88
CA HIS A 20 -3.80 -0.86 30.43
C HIS A 20 -3.89 0.29 29.40
N SER A 21 -2.79 1.01 29.14
CA SER A 21 -2.70 2.10 28.16
C SER A 21 -2.29 1.63 26.76
N GLN A 22 -2.03 0.34 26.56
CA GLN A 22 -1.52 -0.19 25.30
C GLN A 22 -2.62 -0.89 24.52
N ARG A 23 -2.70 -0.57 23.22
CA ARG A 23 -3.60 -1.22 22.25
C ARG A 23 -2.77 -1.81 21.11
N ILE A 24 -3.04 -3.07 20.78
CA ILE A 24 -2.40 -3.79 19.69
C ILE A 24 -3.50 -4.31 18.76
N ILE A 25 -3.41 -3.96 17.48
CA ILE A 25 -4.34 -4.40 16.43
C ILE A 25 -3.61 -5.35 15.47
N ARG A 26 -4.20 -6.52 15.21
CA ARG A 26 -3.68 -7.52 14.26
C ARG A 26 -4.82 -8.12 13.44
N ARG A 27 -4.51 -8.72 12.30
CA ARG A 27 -5.49 -9.56 11.60
C ARG A 27 -5.86 -10.78 12.47
N SER A 28 -7.11 -11.23 12.37
CA SER A 28 -7.64 -12.37 13.12
C SER A 28 -6.91 -13.68 12.78
N ASP A 29 -6.40 -13.80 11.56
CA ASP A 29 -5.59 -14.93 11.07
C ASP A 29 -4.10 -14.84 11.47
N SER A 30 -3.72 -13.84 12.28
CA SER A 30 -2.34 -13.69 12.74
C SER A 30 -2.05 -14.66 13.89
N ASN A 31 -1.17 -15.64 13.65
CA ASN A 31 -0.61 -16.49 14.70
C ASN A 31 0.41 -15.78 15.62
N LYS A 32 0.44 -14.45 15.62
CA LYS A 32 1.41 -13.66 16.41
C LYS A 32 0.82 -13.33 17.79
N PRO A 33 1.59 -13.51 18.88
CA PRO A 33 1.17 -13.07 20.19
C PRO A 33 1.03 -11.54 20.27
N PHE A 34 0.19 -11.10 21.20
CA PHE A 34 0.05 -9.73 21.66
C PHE A 34 1.00 -9.54 22.85
N HIS A 35 2.08 -8.79 22.64
CA HIS A 35 3.08 -8.49 23.65
C HIS A 35 2.83 -7.09 24.21
N PHE A 36 2.38 -7.03 25.46
CA PHE A 36 2.26 -5.77 26.19
C PHE A 36 3.54 -5.59 27.00
N GLY A 37 4.12 -4.39 26.98
CA GLY A 37 5.44 -4.11 27.56
C GLY A 37 5.50 -4.14 29.09
N SER A 38 4.36 -4.32 29.76
CA SER A 38 4.24 -4.44 31.21
C SER A 38 4.09 -5.91 31.63
N SER A 39 4.57 -6.27 32.82
CA SER A 39 4.42 -7.61 33.37
C SER A 39 2.92 -7.97 33.45
N VAL A 40 2.54 -9.08 32.85
CA VAL A 40 1.15 -9.60 32.81
C VAL A 40 0.68 -10.11 34.20
N HIS A 41 1.43 -9.78 35.26
CA HIS A 41 1.22 -10.27 36.62
C HIS A 41 0.39 -9.33 37.49
N GLU A 42 0.10 -8.11 37.04
CA GLU A 42 -0.83 -7.23 37.73
C GLU A 42 -2.27 -7.49 37.25
N PRO A 43 -3.25 -7.61 38.17
CA PRO A 43 -4.65 -7.73 37.80
C PRO A 43 -5.10 -6.45 37.08
N GLY A 44 -5.62 -6.60 35.87
CA GLY A 44 -6.03 -5.49 35.03
C GLY A 44 -7.16 -5.86 34.07
N VAL A 45 -7.70 -4.85 33.38
CA VAL A 45 -8.75 -5.04 32.37
C VAL A 45 -8.13 -5.35 31.02
N LEU A 46 -8.57 -6.46 30.42
CA LEU A 46 -8.27 -6.81 29.04
C LEU A 46 -9.51 -6.55 28.18
N LYS A 47 -9.42 -5.59 27.26
CA LYS A 47 -10.49 -5.30 26.28
C LYS A 47 -10.15 -5.98 24.95
N LEU A 48 -11.10 -6.73 24.40
CA LEU A 48 -11.02 -7.31 23.06
C LEU A 48 -12.12 -6.73 22.18
N GLU A 49 -11.73 -6.20 21.02
CA GLU A 49 -12.63 -5.72 19.98
C GLU A 49 -12.35 -6.47 18.68
N VAL A 50 -13.42 -6.82 17.95
CA VAL A 50 -13.34 -7.36 16.59
C VAL A 50 -13.75 -6.25 15.64
N LEU A 51 -12.86 -5.91 14.71
CA LEU A 51 -13.02 -4.83 13.76
C LEU A 51 -13.11 -5.41 12.35
N ALA A 52 -13.97 -4.84 11.50
CA ALA A 52 -14.05 -5.18 10.09
C ALA A 52 -13.39 -4.07 9.24
N SER A 53 -12.79 -4.43 8.11
CA SER A 53 -12.34 -3.44 7.13
C SER A 53 -13.57 -2.92 6.37
N LEU A 54 -13.85 -1.62 6.50
CA LEU A 54 -14.95 -0.98 5.77
C LEU A 54 -14.49 -0.40 4.41
N GLY A 55 -13.19 -0.26 4.21
CA GLY A 55 -12.62 0.31 2.99
C GLY A 55 -11.10 0.40 3.00
N CYS A 56 -10.51 0.47 1.80
CA CYS A 56 -9.07 0.70 1.61
C CYS A 56 -8.87 1.65 0.42
N ALA A 57 -8.01 2.65 0.60
CA ALA A 57 -7.56 3.55 -0.45
C ALA A 57 -6.04 3.73 -0.35
N ARG A 58 -5.41 4.04 -1.48
CA ARG A 58 -3.97 4.35 -1.55
C ARG A 58 -3.79 5.68 -2.24
N VAL A 59 -2.83 6.47 -1.74
CA VAL A 59 -2.42 7.73 -2.35
C VAL A 59 -0.91 7.77 -2.42
N ILE A 60 -0.38 8.30 -3.53
CA ILE A 60 1.06 8.59 -3.64
C ILE A 60 1.27 9.95 -2.98
N TRP A 61 2.04 9.96 -1.89
CA TRP A 61 2.34 11.18 -1.15
C TRP A 61 3.42 12.03 -1.86
N ARG A 62 3.21 13.35 -1.89
CA ARG A 62 4.14 14.40 -2.33
C ARG A 62 4.31 15.47 -1.25
N GLN A 63 5.54 15.84 -0.90
CA GLN A 63 5.80 16.83 0.16
C GLN A 63 5.19 18.22 -0.11
N ALA A 64 4.98 18.60 -1.37
CA ALA A 64 4.39 19.89 -1.74
C ALA A 64 2.87 20.00 -1.48
N GLU A 65 2.18 18.87 -1.34
CA GLU A 65 0.74 18.80 -1.09
C GLU A 65 0.51 18.50 0.39
N GLY A 66 -0.05 19.45 1.13
CA GLY A 66 -0.31 19.33 2.57
C GLY A 66 -1.61 18.60 2.93
N LYS A 67 -2.46 18.29 1.95
CA LYS A 67 -3.76 17.64 2.15
C LYS A 67 -4.05 16.60 1.05
N TYR A 68 -4.59 15.46 1.44
CA TYR A 68 -4.99 14.37 0.55
C TYR A 68 -6.38 13.89 0.87
N THR A 69 -7.27 13.90 -0.11
CA THR A 69 -8.62 13.38 0.03
C THR A 69 -8.71 12.02 -0.65
N LEU A 70 -9.04 10.99 0.11
CA LEU A 70 -9.18 9.61 -0.34
C LEU A 70 -10.65 9.19 -0.30
N LYS A 71 -11.14 8.66 -1.43
CA LYS A 71 -12.46 8.06 -1.51
C LYS A 71 -12.41 6.58 -1.13
N LEU A 72 -13.36 6.16 -0.32
CA LEU A 72 -13.54 4.80 0.17
C LEU A 72 -14.91 4.27 -0.34
N PRO A 73 -15.17 2.95 -0.26
CA PRO A 73 -16.47 2.38 -0.62
C PRO A 73 -17.63 3.04 0.13
N GLY A 74 -18.84 3.02 -0.45
CA GLY A 74 -20.05 3.46 0.23
C GLY A 74 -20.14 4.97 0.48
N ASP A 75 -19.65 5.78 -0.47
CA ASP A 75 -19.66 7.26 -0.40
C ASP A 75 -18.87 7.83 0.80
N MET A 76 -17.94 7.04 1.34
CA MET A 76 -17.04 7.46 2.41
C MET A 76 -15.86 8.24 1.84
N GLU A 77 -15.45 9.30 2.55
CA GLU A 77 -14.30 10.12 2.18
C GLU A 77 -13.46 10.45 3.42
N VAL A 78 -12.14 10.38 3.28
CA VAL A 78 -11.17 10.70 4.34
C VAL A 78 -10.18 11.72 3.82
N THR A 79 -10.06 12.86 4.49
CA THR A 79 -9.03 13.86 4.20
C THR A 79 -7.91 13.78 5.22
N LEU A 80 -6.69 13.54 4.75
CA LEU A 80 -5.45 13.50 5.54
C LEU A 80 -4.73 14.84 5.42
N GLY A 81 -4.31 15.41 6.54
CA GLY A 81 -3.36 16.52 6.59
C GLY A 81 -1.98 16.03 6.99
N LEU A 82 -0.93 16.52 6.34
CA LEU A 82 0.45 16.17 6.71
C LEU A 82 1.09 17.34 7.43
N ALA A 83 1.55 17.10 8.66
CA ALA A 83 2.36 18.02 9.43
C ALA A 83 3.83 17.61 9.31
N ASP A 84 4.71 18.56 9.05
CA ASP A 84 6.16 18.31 9.06
C ASP A 84 6.60 17.91 10.47
N ALA A 85 7.17 16.71 10.59
CA ALA A 85 7.66 16.17 11.86
C ALA A 85 8.95 16.86 12.37
N LEU A 86 9.32 18.03 11.85
CA LEU A 86 10.52 18.78 12.25
C LEU A 86 10.35 19.56 13.56
N ALA A 87 9.21 19.46 14.25
CA ALA A 87 9.00 20.10 15.55
C ALA A 87 8.31 19.15 16.53
N THR A 88 8.98 18.06 16.91
CA THR A 88 9.02 17.51 18.30
C THR A 88 9.75 16.17 18.28
N GLY A 89 11.03 16.20 18.66
CA GLY A 89 11.80 14.99 18.92
C GLY A 89 11.22 14.24 20.11
N THR A 90 10.64 13.07 19.84
CA THR A 90 10.73 11.91 20.73
C THR A 90 11.04 10.69 19.85
N PRO A 91 12.12 9.93 20.13
CA PRO A 91 12.45 8.75 19.35
C PRO A 91 11.41 7.67 19.65
N GLY A 92 10.43 7.52 18.76
CA GLY A 92 9.58 6.34 18.70
C GLY A 92 10.40 5.17 18.17
N GLU A 93 10.72 4.26 19.09
CA GLU A 93 11.43 3.01 18.90
C GLU A 93 10.97 2.27 17.64
N ALA A 94 11.80 2.32 16.60
CA ALA A 94 11.64 1.53 15.39
C ALA A 94 11.93 0.08 15.76
N ASP A 95 10.86 -0.69 15.93
CA ASP A 95 10.90 -2.12 16.21
C ASP A 95 11.52 -2.87 15.01
N ALA A 96 12.84 -3.01 15.07
CA ALA A 96 13.64 -3.76 14.11
C ALA A 96 13.46 -5.26 14.37
N ALA A 97 12.46 -5.86 13.74
CA ALA A 97 12.34 -7.32 13.72
C ALA A 97 11.91 -7.82 12.34
N THR A 98 12.86 -8.28 11.53
CA THR A 98 12.56 -9.33 10.55
C THR A 98 13.81 -10.16 10.22
N SER A 99 13.91 -11.34 10.82
CA SER A 99 14.61 -12.50 10.26
C SER A 99 13.62 -13.65 10.03
N ALA A 100 12.70 -13.43 9.07
CA ALA A 100 12.11 -14.50 8.26
C ALA A 100 11.61 -13.95 6.89
N PRO A 101 12.45 -13.22 6.12
CA PRO A 101 11.94 -12.30 5.08
C PRO A 101 11.92 -12.90 3.67
N ALA A 102 12.68 -13.96 3.39
CA ALA A 102 12.97 -14.34 2.00
C ALA A 102 11.76 -14.94 1.27
N ALA A 103 11.16 -16.01 1.80
CA ALA A 103 10.13 -16.76 1.07
C ALA A 103 8.85 -15.95 0.77
N ARG A 104 8.37 -15.15 1.73
CA ARG A 104 7.17 -14.30 1.53
C ARG A 104 7.43 -13.14 0.57
N LYS A 105 8.62 -12.53 0.66
CA LYS A 105 9.04 -11.45 -0.23
C LYS A 105 9.24 -11.97 -1.66
N THR A 106 9.78 -13.18 -1.82
CA THR A 106 9.92 -13.84 -3.14
C THR A 106 8.56 -14.18 -3.76
N ALA A 107 7.63 -14.76 -3.02
CA ALA A 107 6.29 -15.07 -3.54
C ALA A 107 5.53 -13.79 -3.95
N GLN A 108 5.64 -12.73 -3.16
CA GLN A 108 5.04 -11.43 -3.47
C GLN A 108 5.70 -10.76 -4.68
N CYS A 109 7.03 -10.85 -4.80
CA CYS A 109 7.77 -10.35 -5.97
C CYS A 109 7.32 -11.05 -7.26
N LEU A 110 7.16 -12.39 -7.22
CA LEU A 110 6.70 -13.17 -8.36
C LEU A 110 5.27 -12.81 -8.78
N ALA A 111 4.36 -12.59 -7.82
CA ALA A 111 2.99 -12.17 -8.11
C ALA A 111 2.95 -10.77 -8.76
N HIS A 112 3.79 -9.84 -8.29
CA HIS A 112 3.88 -8.50 -8.88
C HIS A 112 4.48 -8.54 -10.29
N HIS A 113 5.54 -9.32 -10.51
CA HIS A 113 6.13 -9.52 -11.83
C HIS A 113 5.12 -10.08 -12.82
N ARG A 114 4.38 -11.12 -12.42
CA ARG A 114 3.35 -11.71 -13.25
C ARG A 114 2.29 -10.71 -13.69
N TYR A 115 1.83 -9.85 -12.77
CA TYR A 115 0.88 -8.80 -13.11
C TYR A 115 1.46 -7.77 -14.10
N LEU A 116 2.72 -7.38 -13.90
CA LEU A 116 3.39 -6.45 -14.82
C LEU A 116 3.52 -7.05 -16.23
N ASP A 117 3.85 -8.34 -16.33
CA ASP A 117 4.06 -9.04 -17.60
C ASP A 117 2.72 -9.35 -18.30
N GLU A 118 1.72 -9.83 -17.56
CA GLU A 118 0.37 -10.13 -18.11
C GLU A 118 -0.27 -8.88 -18.72
N HIS A 119 -0.05 -7.71 -18.11
CA HIS A 119 -0.57 -6.44 -18.58
C HIS A 119 0.42 -5.67 -19.47
N LYS A 120 1.59 -6.25 -19.80
CA LYS A 120 2.66 -5.62 -20.60
C LYS A 120 3.06 -4.22 -20.11
N LEU A 121 2.94 -3.99 -18.81
CA LEU A 121 3.17 -2.70 -18.20
C LEU A 121 4.65 -2.34 -18.26
N THR A 122 5.54 -3.33 -18.11
CA THR A 122 6.99 -3.10 -18.13
C THR A 122 7.44 -2.60 -19.50
N GLU A 123 7.06 -3.28 -20.59
CA GLU A 123 7.47 -2.89 -21.93
C GLU A 123 6.89 -1.53 -22.32
N TYR A 124 5.62 -1.30 -21.99
CA TYR A 124 4.95 -0.04 -22.29
C TYR A 124 5.55 1.14 -21.52
N LEU A 125 5.73 1.01 -20.20
CA LEU A 125 6.33 2.08 -19.38
C LEU A 125 7.76 2.39 -19.84
N GLN A 126 8.55 1.36 -20.20
CA GLN A 126 9.89 1.56 -20.74
C GLN A 126 9.87 2.27 -22.09
N ALA A 127 8.99 1.89 -23.00
CA ALA A 127 8.84 2.55 -24.30
C ALA A 127 8.38 4.01 -24.14
N MET A 128 7.41 4.26 -23.27
CA MET A 128 6.90 5.60 -22.98
C MET A 128 7.98 6.49 -22.36
N VAL A 129 8.78 5.98 -21.42
CA VAL A 129 9.90 6.73 -20.83
C VAL A 129 10.99 7.01 -21.86
N LYS A 130 11.28 6.07 -22.76
CA LYS A 130 12.24 6.31 -23.87
C LYS A 130 11.76 7.43 -24.79
N ALA A 131 10.51 7.36 -25.25
CA ALA A 131 9.91 8.39 -26.09
C ALA A 131 9.86 9.77 -25.38
N LEU A 132 9.57 9.78 -24.07
CA LEU A 132 9.62 11.00 -23.26
C LEU A 132 11.02 11.64 -23.24
N LEU A 133 12.07 10.82 -23.15
CA LEU A 133 13.46 11.28 -23.14
C LEU A 133 13.94 11.77 -24.51
N GLU A 134 13.35 11.26 -25.59
CA GLU A 134 13.62 11.68 -26.96
C GLU A 134 12.92 13.00 -27.31
N GLU A 135 11.61 13.09 -27.03
CA GLU A 135 10.79 14.28 -27.35
C GLU A 135 11.03 15.46 -26.39
N LYS A 136 11.36 15.17 -25.13
CA LYS A 136 11.57 16.16 -24.05
C LYS A 136 10.49 17.25 -24.01
N PRO A 137 9.21 16.89 -23.87
CA PRO A 137 8.13 17.86 -23.80
C PRO A 137 8.28 18.77 -22.58
N ALA A 138 7.80 20.02 -22.70
CA ALA A 138 7.81 20.99 -21.60
C ALA A 138 6.99 20.54 -20.38
N GLU A 139 5.96 19.72 -20.59
CA GLU A 139 5.10 19.16 -19.53
C GLU A 139 5.10 17.61 -19.56
N PRO A 140 6.14 16.95 -18.98
CA PRO A 140 6.34 15.51 -19.10
C PRO A 140 5.15 14.66 -18.62
N TYR A 141 4.55 15.02 -17.49
CA TYR A 141 3.46 14.24 -16.91
C TYR A 141 2.15 14.37 -17.69
N ARG A 142 1.87 15.57 -18.23
CA ARG A 142 0.70 15.78 -19.08
C ARG A 142 0.82 14.94 -20.35
N TRP A 143 1.99 14.97 -20.98
CA TRP A 143 2.30 14.15 -22.14
C TRP A 143 2.15 12.64 -21.83
N MET A 144 2.66 12.16 -20.68
CA MET A 144 2.50 10.75 -20.28
C MET A 144 1.03 10.36 -20.06
N VAL A 145 0.21 11.25 -19.49
CA VAL A 145 -1.23 11.02 -19.34
C VAL A 145 -1.89 10.90 -20.71
N ASP A 146 -1.55 11.79 -21.65
CA ASP A 146 -2.09 11.74 -23.01
C ASP A 146 -1.69 10.44 -23.73
N GLN A 147 -0.46 9.93 -23.54
CA GLN A 147 -0.02 8.62 -24.05
C GLN A 147 -0.81 7.45 -23.44
N LEU A 148 -1.08 7.49 -22.13
CA LEU A 148 -1.86 6.45 -21.45
C LEU A 148 -3.33 6.45 -21.88
N LEU A 149 -3.91 7.63 -22.08
CA LEU A 149 -5.29 7.78 -22.55
C LEU A 149 -5.43 7.37 -24.02
N SER A 150 -4.47 7.73 -24.88
CA SER A 150 -4.47 7.36 -26.30
C SER A 150 -4.38 5.85 -26.49
N TRP A 151 -3.63 5.16 -25.63
CA TRP A 151 -3.57 3.69 -25.61
C TRP A 151 -4.91 3.05 -25.21
N SER A 152 -5.62 3.61 -24.24
CA SER A 152 -6.90 3.07 -23.78
C SER A 152 -8.03 3.20 -24.81
N GLY A 153 -7.88 4.11 -25.78
CA GLY A 153 -8.91 4.46 -26.77
C GLY A 153 -8.79 3.73 -28.13
N GLY A 154 -7.76 2.92 -28.38
CA GLY A 154 -7.50 2.35 -29.70
C GLY A 154 -6.79 1.01 -29.63
N GLY A 155 -7.51 -0.07 -29.96
CA GLY A 155 -6.95 -1.41 -30.04
C GLY A 155 -5.81 -1.53 -31.06
N GLY A 156 -4.81 -2.35 -30.69
CA GLY A 156 -4.01 -3.16 -31.61
C GLY A 156 -3.41 -2.45 -32.83
N GLY A 157 -2.41 -1.59 -32.61
CA GLY A 157 -1.59 -1.07 -33.69
C GLY A 157 -0.17 -0.84 -33.21
N ALA A 158 0.68 -1.84 -33.35
CA ALA A 158 2.12 -1.67 -33.20
C ALA A 158 2.59 -0.58 -34.19
N PRO A 159 3.44 0.40 -33.78
CA PRO A 159 4.06 1.30 -34.72
C PRO A 159 5.08 0.51 -35.56
N GLY A 160 4.63 0.05 -36.73
CA GLY A 160 5.48 -0.46 -37.79
C GLY A 160 6.37 0.67 -38.27
N GLY A 161 7.68 0.53 -38.02
CA GLY A 161 8.70 1.40 -38.58
C GLY A 161 8.69 1.31 -40.11
N GLY A 162 8.09 2.30 -40.75
CA GLY A 162 8.30 2.57 -42.17
C GLY A 162 9.62 3.31 -42.35
N ALA A 163 10.67 2.58 -42.75
CA ALA A 163 11.87 3.18 -43.29
C ALA A 163 11.62 3.70 -44.72
N PRO A 164 12.21 4.84 -45.13
CA PRO A 164 12.10 5.35 -46.49
C PRO A 164 13.02 4.58 -47.43
N GLY A 165 12.49 4.19 -48.60
CA GLY A 165 13.27 3.57 -49.67
C GLY A 165 13.36 4.48 -50.88
N GLY A 166 14.62 4.78 -51.27
CA GLY A 166 15.09 4.95 -52.65
C GLY A 166 14.63 6.17 -53.44
#